data_AF-A0A3N5HD14-F1
#
_entry.id   AF-A0A3N5HD14-F1
#
_cell.length_a   1.000
_cell.length_b   1.000
_cell.length_c   1.000
_cell.angle_alpha   90.00
_cell.angle_beta   90.00
_cell.angle_gamma   90.00
#
_symmetry.space_group_name_H-M   'P 1'
#
loop_
_entity.id
_entity.type
_entity.pdbx_description
1 polymer ?
#
loop_
_entity_poly.entity_id
_entity_poly.type
_entity_poly.pdbx_seq_one_letter_code
_entity_poly.pdbx_strand_id
1 'polypeptide(L)' 'MSFARLDELCRKLEALGHAEAMLQVDEAVSMPPGGGEKRAEAMGTIAGLAHELATSPAVGDWIAAAKAENL' A
#
# COMPACT_ATOMS: atom_id res chain seq x y z
N MET A 1 2.63 -18.66 -10.42
CA MET A 1 2.25 -17.76 -11.52
C MET A 1 2.56 -16.34 -11.11
N SER A 2 3.26 -15.60 -11.96
CA SER A 2 3.67 -14.21 -11.77
C SER A 2 2.45 -13.31 -11.74
N PHE A 3 1.40 -13.62 -12.54
CA PHE A 3 0.12 -12.92 -12.44
C PHE A 3 -0.50 -13.03 -11.04
N ALA A 4 -0.51 -14.23 -10.45
CA ALA A 4 -1.03 -14.43 -9.10
C ALA A 4 -0.24 -13.66 -8.02
N ARG A 5 1.08 -13.50 -8.19
CA ARG A 5 1.91 -12.69 -7.29
C ARG A 5 1.60 -11.20 -7.42
N LEU A 6 1.35 -10.72 -8.64
CA LEU A 6 0.90 -9.34 -8.87
C LEU A 6 -0.48 -9.09 -8.26
N ASP A 7 -1.42 -10.03 -8.39
CA ASP A 7 -2.73 -9.95 -7.74
C ASP A 7 -2.62 -9.87 -6.21
N GLU A 8 -1.78 -10.72 -5.62
CA GLU A 8 -1.51 -10.69 -4.18
C GLU A 8 -0.89 -9.35 -3.73
N LEU A 9 0.06 -8.82 -4.51
CA LEU A 9 0.63 -7.48 -4.26
C LEU A 9 -0.45 -6.40 -4.33
N CYS A 10 -1.30 -6.41 -5.35
CA CYS A 10 -2.38 -5.43 -5.50
C CYS A 10 -3.35 -5.47 -4.30
N ARG A 11 -3.73 -6.68 -3.85
CA ARG A 11 -4.57 -6.83 -2.65
C ARG A 11 -3.90 -6.27 -1.39
N LYS A 12 -2.58 -6.46 -1.26
CA LYS A 12 -1.82 -5.90 -0.13
C LYS A 12 -1.74 -4.38 -0.18
N LEU A 13 -1.49 -3.80 -1.36
CA LEU A 13 -1.45 -2.35 -1.56
C LEU A 13 -2.82 -1.71 -1.30
N GLU A 14 -3.90 -2.37 -1.73
CA GLU A 14 -5.26 -1.93 -1.46
C GLU A 14 -5.56 -1.91 0.04
N ALA A 15 -5.20 -2.97 0.77
CA ALA A 15 -5.39 -3.02 2.22
C ALA A 15 -4.62 -1.90 2.97
N LEU A 16 -3.41 -1.56 2.51
CA LEU A 16 -2.64 -0.43 3.06
C LEU A 16 -3.32 0.91 2.75
N GLY A 17 -3.80 1.10 1.52
CA GLY A 17 -4.52 2.31 1.11
C GLY A 17 -5.84 2.48 1.88
N HIS A 18 -6.56 1.38 2.13
CA HIS A 18 -7.76 1.41 2.97
C HIS A 18 -7.44 1.84 4.41
N ALA A 19 -6.37 1.29 5.00
CA ALA A 19 -5.93 1.69 6.34
C ALA A 19 -5.56 3.18 6.41
N GLU A 20 -4.82 3.70 5.41
CA GLU A 20 -4.49 5.12 5.32
C GLU A 20 -5.75 6.00 5.21
N ALA A 21 -6.72 5.60 4.37
CA ALA A 21 -7.99 6.32 4.24
C ALA A 21 -8.77 6.37 5.56
N MET A 22 -8.78 5.28 6.34
CA MET A 22 -9.43 5.26 7.66
C MET A 22 -8.73 6.17 8.66
N LEU A 23 -7.40 6.22 8.64
CA LEU A 23 -6.62 7.15 9.47
C LEU A 23 -6.86 8.61 9.10
N GLN A 24 -7.03 8.92 7.82
CA GLN A 24 -7.37 10.27 7.35
C GLN A 24 -8.76 10.70 7.81
N VAL A 25 -9.76 9.82 7.68
CA VAL A 25 -11.12 10.11 8.15
C VAL A 25 -11.12 10.34 9.66
N ASP A 26 -10.43 9.49 10.43
CA ASP A 26 -10.31 9.67 11.87
C ASP A 26 -9.60 10.98 12.21
N GLU A 27 -8.57 11.38 11.47
CA GLU A 27 -7.82 12.63 11.67
C GLU A 27 -8.73 13.85 11.53
N ALA A 28 -9.55 13.84 10.47
CA ALA A 28 -10.41 14.95 10.12
C ALA A 28 -11.65 15.09 11.02
N VAL A 29 -12.15 13.99 11.58
CA VAL A 29 -13.47 13.97 12.24
C VAL A 29 -13.38 13.73 13.75
N SER A 30 -12.46 12.87 14.20
CA SER A 30 -12.52 12.29 15.55
C SER A 30 -11.26 12.54 16.38
N MET A 31 -10.14 12.91 15.76
CA MET A 31 -8.85 12.98 16.44
C MET A 31 -8.80 14.11 17.48
N PRO A 32 -8.39 13.82 18.73
CA PRO A 32 -8.23 14.85 19.76
C PRO A 32 -7.04 15.78 19.47
N PRO A 33 -7.06 17.02 20.00
CA PRO A 33 -5.90 17.92 19.95
C PRO A 33 -4.63 17.25 20.48
N GLY A 34 -3.50 17.48 19.81
CA GLY A 34 -2.20 16.90 20.16
C GLY A 34 -1.91 15.52 19.55
N GLY A 35 -2.87 14.90 18.84
CA GLY A 35 -2.66 13.61 18.14
C GLY A 35 -1.89 13.70 16.81
N GLY A 36 -1.71 14.90 16.27
CA GLY A 36 -1.25 15.11 14.89
C GLY A 36 0.15 14.54 14.59
N GLU A 37 1.10 14.68 15.51
CA GLU A 37 2.47 14.17 15.28
C GLU A 37 2.50 12.65 15.10
N LYS A 38 1.81 11.93 15.97
CA LYS A 38 1.70 10.46 15.87
C LYS A 38 0.87 10.01 14.68
N ARG A 39 -0.15 10.77 14.30
CA ARG A 39 -0.92 10.52 13.07
C ARG A 39 -0.04 10.65 11.83
N ALA A 40 0.70 11.75 11.72
CA ALA A 40 1.59 12.01 10.61
C ALA A 40 2.70 10.94 10.48
N GLU A 41 3.31 10.53 11.59
CA GLU A 41 4.30 9.45 11.62
C GLU A 41 3.73 8.12 11.11
N ALA A 42 2.51 7.75 11.55
CA ALA A 42 1.86 6.52 11.12
C ALA A 42 1.50 6.53 9.64
N MET A 43 0.89 7.63 9.15
CA MET A 43 0.53 7.78 7.75
C MET A 43 1.77 7.78 6.84
N GLY A 44 2.81 8.54 7.20
CA GLY A 44 4.07 8.56 6.45
C GLY A 44 4.73 7.18 6.36
N THR A 45 4.68 6.41 7.44
CA THR A 45 5.18 5.02 7.47
C THR A 45 4.38 4.11 6.54
N ILE A 46 3.04 4.18 6.56
CA ILE A 46 2.18 3.37 5.68
C ILE A 46 2.43 3.74 4.21
N ALA A 47 2.50 5.02 3.89
CA ALA A 47 2.79 5.50 2.54
C ALA A 47 4.17 5.02 2.05
N GLY A 48 5.19 5.09 2.91
CA GLY A 48 6.53 4.57 2.60
C GLY A 48 6.54 3.07 2.31
N LEU A 49 5.86 2.27 3.15
CA LEU A 49 5.74 0.82 2.94
C LEU A 49 4.98 0.48 1.66
N ALA A 50 3.88 1.17 1.37
CA ALA A 50 3.13 0.98 0.13
C ALA A 50 4.00 1.31 -1.10
N HIS A 51 4.75 2.40 -1.04
CA HIS A 51 5.68 2.79 -2.10
C HIS A 51 6.79 1.76 -2.31
N GLU A 52 7.44 1.30 -1.23
CA GLU A 52 8.49 0.28 -1.29
C GLU A 52 8.00 -1.02 -1.92
N LEU A 53 6.82 -1.51 -1.51
CA LEU A 53 6.23 -2.72 -2.08
C LEU A 53 5.89 -2.57 -3.56
N ALA A 54 5.30 -1.43 -3.94
CA ALA A 54 4.88 -1.16 -5.32
C ALA A 54 6.07 -0.98 -6.28
N THR A 55 7.22 -0.49 -5.77
CA THR A 55 8.40 -0.15 -6.57
C THR A 55 9.54 -1.17 -6.46
N SER A 56 9.33 -2.26 -5.71
CA SER A 56 10.28 -3.36 -5.61
C SER A 56 10.71 -3.85 -7.01
N PRO A 57 12.02 -4.08 -7.25
CA PRO A 57 12.52 -4.57 -8.55
C PRO A 57 11.82 -5.85 -9.03
N ALA A 58 11.43 -6.73 -8.10
CA ALA A 58 10.74 -7.98 -8.41
C ALA A 58 9.37 -7.75 -9.10
N VAL A 59 8.73 -6.60 -8.89
CA VAL A 59 7.48 -6.23 -9.57
C VAL A 59 7.70 -6.14 -11.08
N GLY A 60 8.82 -5.56 -11.51
CA GLY A 60 9.21 -5.50 -12.92
C GLY A 60 9.37 -6.89 -13.53
N ASP A 61 10.05 -7.79 -12.83
CA ASP A 61 10.24 -9.18 -13.25
C ASP A 61 8.91 -9.93 -13.35
N TRP A 62 8.01 -9.76 -12.38
CA TRP A 62 6.70 -10.40 -12.39
C TRP A 62 5.82 -9.86 -13.51
N ILE A 63 5.84 -8.56 -13.79
CA ILE A 63 5.12 -7.98 -14.92
C ILE A 63 5.63 -8.55 -16.24
N ALA A 64 6.95 -8.64 -16.42
CA ALA A 64 7.55 -9.21 -17.63
C ALA A 64 7.16 -10.68 -17.82
N ALA A 65 7.23 -11.48 -16.75
CA ALA A 65 6.86 -12.89 -16.78
C ALA A 65 5.36 -13.10 -17.00
N ALA A 66 4.48 -12.33 -16.34
CA ALA A 66 3.04 -12.45 -16.47
C ALA A 66 2.54 -12.20 -17.90
N LYS A 67 3.23 -11.36 -18.69
CA LYS A 67 2.90 -11.14 -20.12
C LYS A 67 3.06 -12.39 -20.99
N ALA A 68 3.90 -13.33 -20.56
CA ALA A 68 4.15 -14.58 -21.28
C ALA A 68 3.35 -15.77 -20.69
N GLU A 69 2.61 -15.56 -19.60
CA GLU A 69 1.77 -16.60 -19.01
C GLU A 69 0.49 -16.79 -19.84
N ASN A 70 0.15 -18.05 -20.10
CA ASN A 70 -1.13 -18.40 -20.69
C ASN A 70 -2.14 -18.54 -19.55
N LEU A 71 -3.12 -17.63 -19.48
CA LEU A 71 -4.07 -17.46 -18.37
C LEU A 71 -5.38 -18.21 -18.63
#